data_AF-A0AA39XMH4-F1
#
_entry.id   AF-A0AA39XMH4-F1
#
_cell.length_a   1.000
_cell.length_b   1.000
_cell.length_c   1.000
_cell.angle_alpha   90.00
_cell.angle_beta   90.00
_cell.angle_gamma   90.00
#
_symmetry.space_group_name_H-M   'P 1'
#
loop_
_entity.id
_entity.type
_entity.pdbx_description
1 polymer ?
#
loop_
_entity_poly.entity_id
_entity_poly.type
_entity_poly.pdbx_seq_one_letter_code
_entity_poly.pdbx_strand_id
1 'polypeptide(L)'
;MATATLNTQYHHFVPQFLLRNFSHPYKPENDGSKKRKGGAKGRFKSGLFPKDPAIRHVDLVVDPPVICEKPVKRILGMMNMYHDSSKPVDQQHHVEKMFSKLESEASYVFRKITKAFEQHQASLWITRDERNLLRKFLFLLKYRGSGFHRRFYHNDPEEYEADDRELLHDYMTEKGYKRPMDVWFDNLRTIMELDMDIERRWIQELPKRMFSYDAMWFIMHAQSYYMAICTPENPDDEFILTDSSYNVFEGPNTFAQDEKTGEVGGTSHTPLHQFAPISPKLMIVLRSLLLPDPLEDGSEDVRQQRAFLRFMSIDSVYGPGNIKSLLADLPIQKAQNNYAQSVDGRVQLLSGENGTHRRDHRFCFTFFKVDRLHVDLINAILFDNCITCTSLVFESTANFARTLEWYLTAPCNIGKRILGEDVEAKRGTLKKLEHISRSLGSTKDTVSVELELPLIRDYEKYRLGHIEMSRYWIKLMNKKKTGNHEPRETSQPTLGNSHFMDIYHVLDGSMDTISADLEQGWLMWKLRVKIDAWSCGVEETIRERNRELLTEAYLKLYPSRVWLYIKTSRFIMLDQGKRIEDEGTYDSRQDADGPEDVIAKGESGPYSTYSYQRTDWL
;
A
#
# COMPACT_ATOMS: atom_id res chain seq x y z
N MET A 1 -49.52 -0.92 -10.61
CA MET A 1 -48.10 -1.25 -10.36
C MET A 1 -47.62 -0.33 -9.24
N ALA A 2 -47.44 -0.87 -8.03
CA ALA A 2 -46.91 -0.09 -6.93
C ALA A 2 -45.42 0.17 -7.18
N THR A 3 -45.03 1.44 -7.22
CA THR A 3 -43.65 1.88 -7.25
C THR A 3 -42.94 1.34 -6.01
N ALA A 4 -42.07 0.33 -6.20
CA ALA A 4 -41.18 -0.12 -5.14
C ALA A 4 -40.34 1.08 -4.70
N THR A 5 -40.59 1.57 -3.49
CA THR A 5 -39.85 2.67 -2.91
C THR A 5 -38.42 2.20 -2.74
N LEU A 6 -37.47 2.85 -3.42
CA LEU A 6 -36.05 2.55 -3.28
C LEU A 6 -35.70 2.68 -1.79
N ASN A 7 -35.44 1.57 -1.10
CA ASN A 7 -35.04 1.60 0.30
C ASN A 7 -33.64 2.21 0.38
N THR A 8 -33.59 3.52 0.63
CA THR A 8 -32.32 4.25 0.77
C THR A 8 -31.62 3.81 2.05
N GLN A 9 -30.43 3.22 1.90
CA GLN A 9 -29.61 2.74 3.02
C GLN A 9 -28.32 3.54 3.10
N TYR A 10 -27.93 3.93 4.32
CA TYR A 10 -26.65 4.60 4.56
C TYR A 10 -25.62 3.56 4.94
N HIS A 11 -24.56 3.45 4.16
CA HIS A 11 -23.46 2.51 4.35
C HIS A 11 -22.24 3.26 4.87
N HIS A 12 -21.64 2.72 5.92
CA HIS A 12 -20.51 3.35 6.61
C HIS A 12 -19.18 2.91 5.99
N PHE A 13 -18.30 3.86 5.67
CA PHE A 13 -16.89 3.57 5.40
C PHE A 13 -16.23 3.10 6.70
N VAL A 14 -16.46 3.85 7.80
CA VAL A 14 -16.00 3.50 9.15
C VAL A 14 -17.17 2.95 9.97
N PRO A 15 -17.11 1.68 10.42
CA PRO A 15 -18.21 1.02 11.12
C PRO A 15 -18.71 1.81 12.34
N GLN A 16 -20.01 1.74 12.60
CA GLN A 16 -20.63 2.44 13.73
C GLN A 16 -20.03 2.06 15.09
N PHE A 17 -19.57 0.82 15.26
CA PHE A 17 -18.96 0.40 16.54
C PHE A 17 -17.62 1.09 16.81
N LEU A 18 -16.86 1.46 15.77
CA LEU A 18 -15.64 2.27 15.91
C LEU A 18 -16.00 3.74 16.10
N LEU A 19 -16.95 4.26 15.31
CA LEU A 19 -17.43 5.64 15.43
C LEU A 19 -17.96 5.97 16.84
N ARG A 20 -18.59 5.01 17.52
CA ARG A 20 -19.06 5.20 18.91
C ARG A 20 -17.93 5.52 19.89
N ASN A 21 -16.70 5.07 19.62
CA ASN A 21 -15.55 5.39 20.46
C ASN A 21 -15.10 6.86 20.35
N PHE A 22 -15.58 7.58 19.33
CA PHE A 22 -15.36 9.03 19.14
C PHE A 22 -16.60 9.86 19.52
N SER A 23 -17.65 9.21 20.02
CA SER A 23 -18.91 9.89 20.29
C SER A 23 -19.01 10.38 21.72
N HIS A 24 -19.74 11.48 21.91
CA HIS A 24 -20.11 12.01 23.21
C HIS A 24 -21.64 12.16 23.32
N PRO A 25 -22.19 12.22 24.54
CA PRO A 25 -23.61 12.51 24.72
C PRO A 25 -23.94 13.93 24.25
N TYR A 26 -24.83 14.05 23.26
CA TYR A 26 -25.27 15.35 22.74
C TYR A 26 -25.90 16.22 23.82
N LYS A 27 -25.43 17.45 23.92
CA LYS A 27 -25.99 18.49 24.80
C LYS A 27 -26.46 19.63 23.89
N PRO A 28 -27.77 19.84 23.70
CA PRO A 28 -28.23 20.98 22.92
C PRO A 28 -27.74 22.26 23.59
N GLU A 29 -27.11 23.14 22.82
CA GLU A 29 -26.92 24.52 23.26
C GLU A 29 -28.30 25.11 23.57
N ASN A 30 -28.40 25.92 24.62
CA ASN A 30 -29.64 26.57 25.06
C ASN A 30 -30.07 27.65 24.04
N ASP A 31 -30.31 27.25 22.80
CA ASP A 31 -30.87 28.10 21.77
C ASP A 31 -32.33 28.31 22.18
N GLY A 32 -32.66 29.54 22.58
CA GLY A 32 -33.84 29.99 23.33
C GLY A 32 -35.22 29.71 22.73
N SER A 33 -35.48 28.49 22.32
CA SER A 33 -36.76 28.00 21.83
C SER A 33 -37.64 27.67 23.03
N LYS A 34 -38.50 28.64 23.34
CA LYS A 34 -39.71 28.48 24.18
C LYS A 34 -40.22 27.05 24.10
N LYS A 35 -40.31 26.37 25.25
CA LYS A 35 -41.07 25.11 25.41
C LYS A 35 -42.37 25.23 24.64
N ARG A 36 -42.48 24.60 23.46
CA ARG A 36 -43.77 24.41 22.80
C ARG A 36 -44.58 23.53 23.76
N LYS A 37 -45.54 24.15 24.46
CA LYS A 37 -46.55 23.42 25.23
C LYS A 37 -47.33 22.56 24.22
N GLY A 38 -47.04 21.26 24.19
CA GLY A 38 -47.73 20.30 23.34
C GLY A 38 -46.83 19.22 22.75
N GLY A 39 -46.55 18.18 23.53
CA GLY A 39 -46.67 16.78 23.07
C GLY A 39 -45.79 16.20 21.96
N ALA A 40 -44.84 16.91 21.34
CA ALA A 40 -43.95 16.30 20.36
C ALA A 40 -42.48 16.62 20.65
N LYS A 41 -41.65 15.58 20.85
CA LYS A 41 -40.19 15.68 20.86
C LYS A 41 -39.72 16.12 19.46
N GLY A 42 -39.73 17.42 19.20
CA GLY A 42 -39.23 17.98 17.95
C GLY A 42 -37.75 17.66 17.80
N ARG A 43 -37.35 17.10 16.66
CA ARG A 43 -35.93 16.94 16.30
C ARG A 43 -35.28 18.32 16.27
N PHE A 44 -34.10 18.47 16.86
CA PHE A 44 -33.30 19.68 16.73
C PHE A 44 -32.78 19.80 15.28
N LYS A 45 -32.31 21.00 14.86
CA LYS A 45 -31.83 21.26 13.48
C LYS A 45 -30.80 20.23 12.98
N SER A 46 -30.05 19.60 13.87
CA SER A 46 -29.05 18.56 13.61
C SER A 46 -29.61 17.12 13.54
N GLY A 47 -30.91 16.92 13.74
CA GLY A 47 -31.54 15.59 13.79
C GLY A 47 -31.20 14.77 15.04
N LEU A 48 -30.54 15.38 16.03
CA LEU A 48 -30.14 14.80 17.32
C LEU A 48 -31.17 15.10 18.42
N PHE A 49 -31.29 14.20 19.39
CA PHE A 49 -31.97 14.42 20.67
C PHE A 49 -30.98 14.52 21.83
N PRO A 50 -31.34 15.16 22.96
CA PRO A 50 -30.45 15.23 24.12
C PRO A 50 -30.03 13.82 24.58
N LYS A 51 -28.72 13.66 24.84
CA LYS A 51 -28.04 12.39 25.18
C LYS A 51 -27.87 11.39 24.03
N ASP A 52 -28.31 11.70 22.81
CA ASP A 52 -27.98 10.86 21.65
C ASP A 52 -26.45 10.85 21.46
N PRO A 53 -25.84 9.73 21.02
CA PRO A 53 -24.44 9.70 20.61
C PRO A 53 -24.20 10.61 19.41
N ALA A 54 -23.46 11.69 19.63
CA ALA A 54 -23.05 12.66 18.62
C ALA A 54 -21.54 12.60 18.43
N ILE A 55 -21.10 12.93 17.22
CA ILE A 55 -19.69 13.03 16.86
C ILE A 55 -19.42 14.48 16.47
N ARG A 56 -18.41 15.08 17.10
CA ARG A 56 -17.89 16.37 16.68
C ARG A 56 -16.98 16.18 15.47
N HIS A 57 -17.15 17.05 14.49
CA HIS A 57 -16.32 17.03 13.29
C HIS A 57 -16.21 18.42 12.65
N VAL A 58 -15.21 18.59 11.78
CA VAL A 58 -15.21 19.61 10.74
C VAL A 58 -15.98 19.07 9.54
N ASP A 59 -16.99 19.81 9.07
CA ASP A 59 -17.63 19.56 7.78
C ASP A 59 -16.84 20.27 6.67
N LEU A 60 -16.16 19.48 5.83
CA LEU A 60 -15.33 19.99 4.73
C LEU A 60 -16.13 20.18 3.42
N VAL A 61 -17.40 19.77 3.39
CA VAL A 61 -18.27 19.87 2.20
C VAL A 61 -18.83 21.29 2.06
N VAL A 62 -19.10 21.96 3.18
CA VAL A 62 -19.56 23.35 3.19
C VAL A 62 -18.41 24.34 3.01
N ASP A 63 -18.71 25.50 2.43
CA ASP A 63 -17.75 26.58 2.21
C ASP A 63 -18.34 27.92 2.73
N PRO A 64 -17.73 28.55 3.75
CA PRO A 64 -16.55 28.10 4.49
C PRO A 64 -16.81 26.83 5.32
N PRO A 65 -15.77 26.02 5.62
CA PRO A 65 -15.90 24.84 6.46
C PRO A 65 -16.30 25.21 7.89
N VAL A 66 -17.03 24.33 8.57
CA VAL A 66 -17.53 24.59 9.93
C VAL A 66 -17.34 23.42 10.87
N ILE A 67 -17.15 23.70 12.16
CA ILE A 67 -17.22 22.70 13.22
C ILE A 67 -18.69 22.49 13.61
N CYS A 68 -19.17 21.26 13.51
CA CYS A 68 -20.51 20.90 13.94
C CYS A 68 -20.59 19.43 14.41
N GLU A 69 -21.79 18.98 14.74
CA GLU A 69 -22.04 17.64 15.27
C GLU A 69 -23.00 16.86 14.38
N LYS A 70 -22.69 15.58 14.13
CA LYS A 70 -23.56 14.63 13.41
C LYS A 70 -23.85 13.40 14.26
N PRO A 71 -25.02 12.76 14.09
CA PRO A 71 -25.28 11.48 14.73
C PRO A 71 -24.36 10.40 14.15
N VAL A 72 -23.89 9.46 15.00
CA VAL A 72 -23.04 8.32 14.61
C VAL A 72 -23.55 7.59 13.35
N LYS A 73 -24.87 7.49 13.19
CA LYS A 73 -25.52 6.77 12.08
C LYS A 73 -25.51 7.52 10.73
N ARG A 74 -24.99 8.76 10.65
CA ARG A 74 -25.01 9.63 9.45
C ARG A 74 -23.67 10.35 9.19
N ILE A 75 -22.54 9.74 9.56
CA ILE A 75 -21.21 10.29 9.32
C ILE A 75 -20.26 9.19 8.84
N LEU A 76 -19.21 9.57 8.10
CA LEU A 76 -18.19 8.69 7.50
C LEU A 76 -18.80 7.52 6.72
N GLY A 77 -19.70 7.85 5.81
CA GLY A 77 -20.43 6.91 4.97
C GLY A 77 -21.21 7.62 3.87
N MET A 78 -21.89 6.84 3.03
CA MET A 78 -22.68 7.36 1.91
C MET A 78 -23.95 6.54 1.67
N MET A 79 -24.92 7.12 0.97
CA MET A 79 -26.16 6.44 0.63
C MET A 79 -25.93 5.43 -0.50
N ASN A 80 -26.53 4.25 -0.38
CA ASN A 80 -26.63 3.22 -1.42
C ASN A 80 -25.30 2.74 -2.03
N MET A 81 -24.19 2.88 -1.30
CA MET A 81 -22.84 2.44 -1.71
C MET A 81 -22.76 1.01 -2.29
N TYR A 82 -23.52 0.08 -1.71
CA TYR A 82 -23.53 -1.33 -2.11
C TYR A 82 -24.79 -1.74 -2.89
N HIS A 83 -25.53 -0.76 -3.42
CA HIS A 83 -26.75 -1.07 -4.17
C HIS A 83 -26.40 -1.67 -5.53
N ASP A 84 -26.58 -2.99 -5.66
CA ASP A 84 -26.32 -3.70 -6.91
C ASP A 84 -27.60 -3.80 -7.75
N SER A 85 -27.81 -2.82 -8.63
CA SER A 85 -28.96 -2.76 -9.53
C SER A 85 -29.02 -3.90 -10.55
N SER A 86 -27.95 -4.67 -10.74
CA SER A 86 -27.93 -5.83 -11.65
C SER A 86 -28.56 -7.09 -11.05
N LYS A 87 -28.80 -7.10 -9.73
CA LYS A 87 -29.34 -8.27 -9.02
C LYS A 87 -30.84 -8.14 -8.79
N PRO A 88 -31.55 -9.28 -8.62
CA PRO A 88 -32.91 -9.30 -8.11
C PRO A 88 -33.04 -8.52 -6.80
N VAL A 89 -34.20 -7.88 -6.57
CA VAL A 89 -34.45 -6.93 -5.46
C VAL A 89 -34.01 -7.45 -4.09
N ASP A 90 -34.21 -8.74 -3.80
CA ASP A 90 -33.84 -9.41 -2.55
C ASP A 90 -32.32 -9.60 -2.33
N GLN A 91 -31.55 -9.49 -3.41
CA GLN A 91 -30.09 -9.68 -3.46
C GLN A 91 -29.32 -8.37 -3.70
N GLN A 92 -30.00 -7.25 -3.92
CA GLN A 92 -29.34 -5.96 -4.20
C GLN A 92 -28.48 -5.44 -3.04
N HIS A 93 -28.70 -5.94 -1.81
CA HIS A 93 -27.97 -5.57 -0.60
C HIS A 93 -27.08 -6.71 -0.06
N HIS A 94 -26.64 -7.63 -0.91
CA HIS A 94 -25.89 -8.80 -0.48
C HIS A 94 -24.52 -8.46 0.16
N VAL A 95 -23.78 -7.50 -0.40
CA VAL A 95 -22.48 -7.04 0.14
C VAL A 95 -22.64 -6.46 1.56
N GLU A 96 -23.71 -5.69 1.79
CA GLU A 96 -24.02 -5.13 3.11
C GLU A 96 -24.33 -6.20 4.15
N LYS A 97 -25.07 -7.26 3.77
CA LYS A 97 -25.34 -8.41 4.67
C LYS A 97 -24.04 -9.11 5.07
N MET A 98 -23.09 -9.24 4.14
CA MET A 98 -21.78 -9.84 4.41
C MET A 98 -20.94 -8.97 5.34
N PHE A 99 -20.88 -7.66 5.09
CA PHE A 99 -20.21 -6.73 5.98
C PHE A 99 -20.82 -6.73 7.37
N SER A 100 -22.14 -6.78 7.50
CA SER A 100 -22.81 -6.84 8.81
C SER A 100 -22.33 -8.04 9.65
N LYS A 101 -22.13 -9.21 9.02
CA LYS A 101 -21.57 -10.38 9.70
C LYS A 101 -20.12 -10.17 10.10
N LEU A 102 -19.27 -9.72 9.16
CA LEU A 102 -17.86 -9.51 9.42
C LEU A 102 -17.61 -8.41 10.47
N GLU A 103 -18.38 -7.32 10.44
CA GLU A 103 -18.33 -6.25 11.42
C GLU A 103 -18.73 -6.76 12.81
N SER A 104 -19.73 -7.63 12.90
CA SER A 104 -20.11 -8.27 14.17
C SER A 104 -18.94 -9.08 14.77
N GLU A 105 -18.28 -9.90 13.95
CA GLU A 105 -17.12 -10.69 14.35
C GLU A 105 -15.93 -9.80 14.75
N ALA A 106 -15.56 -8.83 13.90
CA ALA A 106 -14.47 -7.90 14.18
C ALA A 106 -14.73 -7.06 15.44
N SER A 107 -15.98 -6.64 15.67
CA SER A 107 -16.37 -5.85 16.85
C SER A 107 -16.03 -6.54 18.16
N TYR A 108 -16.00 -7.89 18.20
CA TYR A 108 -15.62 -8.63 19.39
C TYR A 108 -14.14 -8.41 19.72
N VAL A 109 -13.27 -8.48 18.70
CA VAL A 109 -11.83 -8.28 18.88
C VAL A 109 -11.52 -6.82 19.21
N PHE A 110 -12.15 -5.85 18.56
CA PHE A 110 -11.97 -4.43 18.93
C PHE A 110 -12.46 -4.12 20.34
N ARG A 111 -13.60 -4.67 20.77
CA ARG A 111 -14.06 -4.52 22.17
C ARG A 111 -13.11 -5.15 23.17
N LYS A 112 -12.47 -6.27 22.80
CA LYS A 112 -11.42 -6.89 23.63
C LYS A 112 -10.22 -5.95 23.79
N ILE A 113 -9.81 -5.27 22.71
CA ILE A 113 -8.74 -4.26 22.73
C ILE A 113 -9.13 -3.06 23.60
N THR A 114 -10.29 -2.44 23.35
CA THR A 114 -10.71 -1.25 24.11
C THR A 114 -10.92 -1.56 25.58
N LYS A 115 -11.53 -2.70 25.92
CA LYS A 115 -11.73 -3.12 27.31
C LYS A 115 -10.41 -3.38 28.04
N ALA A 116 -9.44 -4.02 27.39
CA ALA A 116 -8.11 -4.23 27.99
C ALA A 116 -7.41 -2.89 28.29
N PHE A 117 -7.54 -1.93 27.39
CA PHE A 117 -7.02 -0.57 27.57
C PHE A 117 -7.74 0.19 28.70
N GLU A 118 -9.08 0.18 28.73
CA GLU A 118 -9.90 0.80 29.78
C GLU A 118 -9.60 0.21 31.18
N GLN A 119 -9.22 -1.07 31.23
CA GLN A 119 -8.81 -1.75 32.45
C GLN A 119 -7.33 -1.51 32.82
N HIS A 120 -6.64 -0.62 32.10
CA HIS A 120 -5.23 -0.30 32.28
C HIS A 120 -4.30 -1.53 32.22
N GLN A 121 -4.65 -2.54 31.42
CA GLN A 121 -3.76 -3.66 31.16
C GLN A 121 -2.57 -3.17 30.33
N ALA A 122 -1.36 -3.61 30.67
CA ALA A 122 -0.16 -3.26 29.90
C ALA A 122 -0.14 -3.90 28.50
N SER A 123 -0.78 -5.07 28.37
CA SER A 123 -0.80 -5.86 27.14
C SER A 123 -2.02 -6.78 27.05
N LEU A 124 -2.29 -7.26 25.84
CA LEU A 124 -3.43 -8.11 25.50
C LEU A 124 -2.97 -9.31 24.65
N TRP A 125 -3.45 -10.50 24.97
CA TRP A 125 -3.29 -11.68 24.11
C TRP A 125 -4.46 -11.84 23.13
N ILE A 126 -4.15 -11.97 21.85
CA ILE A 126 -5.11 -12.38 20.81
C ILE A 126 -4.64 -13.65 20.09
N THR A 127 -5.59 -14.44 19.61
CA THR A 127 -5.31 -15.67 18.85
C THR A 127 -4.87 -15.35 17.42
N ARG A 128 -4.31 -16.35 16.73
CA ARG A 128 -4.03 -16.24 15.29
C ARG A 128 -5.27 -15.90 14.47
N ASP A 129 -6.40 -16.55 14.77
CA ASP A 129 -7.67 -16.32 14.07
C ASP A 129 -8.16 -14.88 14.28
N GLU A 130 -8.12 -14.37 15.52
CA GLU A 130 -8.46 -12.96 15.82
C GLU A 130 -7.52 -11.98 15.10
N ARG A 131 -6.21 -12.26 15.07
CA ARG A 131 -5.23 -11.43 14.37
C ARG A 131 -5.45 -11.42 12.84
N ASN A 132 -5.73 -12.58 12.26
CA ASN A 132 -6.01 -12.68 10.82
C ASN A 132 -7.33 -11.97 10.46
N LEU A 133 -8.35 -12.09 11.32
CA LEU A 133 -9.61 -11.34 11.19
C LEU A 133 -9.35 -9.82 11.21
N LEU A 134 -8.54 -9.32 12.15
CA LEU A 134 -8.17 -7.89 12.19
C LEU A 134 -7.50 -7.45 10.90
N ARG A 135 -6.49 -8.18 10.41
CA ARG A 135 -5.79 -7.84 9.15
C ARG A 135 -6.75 -7.81 7.96
N LYS A 136 -7.61 -8.82 7.84
CA LYS A 136 -8.63 -8.86 6.79
C LYS A 136 -9.57 -7.66 6.89
N PHE A 137 -10.06 -7.39 8.09
CA PHE A 137 -11.02 -6.33 8.34
C PHE A 137 -10.43 -4.94 8.06
N LEU A 138 -9.20 -4.67 8.52
CA LEU A 138 -8.50 -3.41 8.26
C LEU A 138 -8.29 -3.16 6.76
N PHE A 139 -7.91 -4.19 6.00
CA PHE A 139 -7.86 -4.06 4.53
C PHE A 139 -9.23 -3.75 3.93
N LEU A 140 -10.30 -4.41 4.38
CA LEU A 140 -11.64 -4.14 3.86
C LEU A 140 -12.12 -2.73 4.19
N LEU A 141 -11.76 -2.15 5.33
CA LEU A 141 -12.04 -0.74 5.64
C LEU A 141 -11.35 0.20 4.66
N LYS A 142 -10.14 -0.13 4.22
CA LYS A 142 -9.41 0.58 3.17
C LYS A 142 -10.09 0.42 1.81
N TYR A 143 -10.35 -0.83 1.42
CA TYR A 143 -10.83 -1.20 0.09
C TYR A 143 -12.31 -0.81 -0.16
N ARG A 144 -13.12 -0.66 0.89
CA ARG A 144 -14.50 -0.18 0.78
C ARG A 144 -14.65 1.35 0.88
N GLY A 145 -13.55 2.06 1.13
CA GLY A 145 -13.55 3.50 1.35
C GLY A 145 -14.03 4.31 0.13
N SER A 146 -14.31 5.59 0.34
CA SER A 146 -14.85 6.49 -0.69
C SER A 146 -13.99 6.57 -1.95
N GLY A 147 -12.66 6.52 -1.82
CA GLY A 147 -11.73 6.53 -2.96
C GLY A 147 -11.90 5.31 -3.87
N PHE A 148 -11.99 4.11 -3.30
CA PHE A 148 -12.17 2.87 -4.07
C PHE A 148 -13.57 2.75 -4.64
N HIS A 149 -14.59 3.19 -3.90
CA HIS A 149 -15.92 3.33 -4.48
C HIS A 149 -15.86 4.22 -5.72
N ARG A 150 -15.27 5.43 -5.63
CA ARG A 150 -15.15 6.35 -6.78
C ARG A 150 -14.41 5.71 -7.95
N ARG A 151 -13.30 5.02 -7.69
CA ARG A 151 -12.48 4.31 -8.69
C ARG A 151 -13.28 3.28 -9.50
N PHE A 152 -14.21 2.55 -8.88
CA PHE A 152 -14.97 1.48 -9.54
C PHE A 152 -16.41 1.86 -9.88
N TYR A 153 -16.90 3.04 -9.49
CA TYR A 153 -18.29 3.48 -9.67
C TYR A 153 -18.56 3.95 -11.11
N HIS A 154 -18.45 3.02 -12.06
CA HIS A 154 -18.63 3.26 -13.49
C HIS A 154 -19.60 2.24 -14.08
N ASN A 155 -20.43 2.68 -15.03
CA ASN A 155 -21.39 1.80 -15.72
C ASN A 155 -20.79 1.18 -16.97
N ASP A 156 -19.80 1.84 -17.57
CA ASP A 156 -19.07 1.39 -18.75
C ASP A 156 -17.61 1.13 -18.35
N PRO A 157 -16.98 0.02 -18.81
CA PRO A 157 -15.55 -0.21 -18.62
C PRO A 157 -14.69 0.98 -19.10
N GLU A 158 -15.06 1.64 -20.20
CA GLU A 158 -14.29 2.74 -20.79
C GLU A 158 -14.27 4.01 -19.91
N GLU A 159 -15.21 4.15 -18.97
CA GLU A 159 -15.24 5.25 -18.00
C GLU A 159 -14.24 5.03 -16.83
N TYR A 160 -13.62 3.85 -16.73
CA TYR A 160 -12.66 3.56 -15.66
C TYR A 160 -11.32 4.27 -15.91
N GLU A 161 -11.05 5.29 -15.09
CA GLU A 161 -9.86 6.14 -15.19
C GLU A 161 -8.95 5.93 -13.98
N ALA A 162 -8.10 4.90 -14.05
CA ALA A 162 -7.03 4.65 -13.08
C ALA A 162 -5.77 4.10 -13.76
N ASP A 163 -4.66 4.11 -13.04
CA ASP A 163 -3.33 3.69 -13.51
C ASP A 163 -3.27 2.25 -14.02
N ASP A 164 -4.14 1.38 -13.50
CA ASP A 164 -4.26 -0.05 -13.83
C ASP A 164 -5.39 -0.39 -14.83
N ARG A 165 -5.93 0.60 -15.55
CA ARG A 165 -7.04 0.42 -16.49
C ARG A 165 -6.87 -0.79 -17.40
N GLU A 166 -5.74 -0.93 -18.09
CA GLU A 166 -5.53 -2.03 -19.05
C GLU A 166 -5.57 -3.41 -18.36
N LEU A 167 -5.05 -3.53 -17.13
CA LEU A 167 -5.13 -4.77 -16.36
C LEU A 167 -6.57 -5.09 -15.98
N LEU A 168 -7.35 -4.08 -15.58
CA LEU A 168 -8.75 -4.27 -15.24
C LEU A 168 -9.55 -4.69 -16.49
N HIS A 169 -9.35 -4.03 -17.63
CA HIS A 169 -10.02 -4.38 -18.89
C HIS A 169 -9.68 -5.81 -19.34
N ASP A 170 -8.41 -6.21 -19.26
CA ASP A 170 -7.98 -7.59 -19.53
C ASP A 170 -8.75 -8.58 -18.65
N TYR A 171 -8.80 -8.32 -17.34
CA TYR A 171 -9.50 -9.16 -16.37
C TYR A 171 -11.01 -9.21 -16.60
N MET A 172 -11.63 -8.05 -16.87
CA MET A 172 -13.06 -7.96 -17.16
C MET A 172 -13.43 -8.74 -18.42
N THR A 173 -12.59 -8.65 -19.46
CA THR A 173 -12.77 -9.40 -20.70
C THR A 173 -12.64 -10.90 -20.46
N GLU A 174 -11.60 -11.33 -19.72
CA GLU A 174 -11.36 -12.74 -19.39
C GLU A 174 -12.53 -13.35 -18.58
N LYS A 175 -13.04 -12.61 -17.58
CA LYS A 175 -14.09 -13.09 -16.68
C LYS A 175 -15.52 -12.77 -17.13
N GLY A 176 -15.67 -12.00 -18.20
CA GLY A 176 -16.97 -11.59 -18.74
C GLY A 176 -17.71 -10.52 -17.93
N TYR A 177 -17.00 -9.73 -17.12
CA TYR A 177 -17.61 -8.60 -16.40
C TYR A 177 -17.96 -7.47 -17.35
N LYS A 178 -19.07 -6.77 -17.07
CA LYS A 178 -19.57 -5.65 -17.88
C LYS A 178 -19.37 -4.29 -17.24
N ARG A 179 -19.26 -4.23 -15.91
CA ARG A 179 -19.08 -2.98 -15.16
C ARG A 179 -17.90 -3.12 -14.20
N PRO A 180 -17.03 -2.11 -14.07
CA PRO A 180 -15.95 -2.11 -13.08
C PRO A 180 -16.48 -2.36 -11.65
N MET A 181 -17.67 -1.85 -11.35
CA MET A 181 -18.35 -2.07 -10.07
C MET A 181 -18.60 -3.56 -9.77
N ASP A 182 -18.88 -4.39 -10.79
CA ASP A 182 -19.10 -5.81 -10.59
C ASP A 182 -17.81 -6.52 -10.15
N VAL A 183 -16.65 -6.08 -10.64
CA VAL A 183 -15.34 -6.55 -10.18
C VAL A 183 -15.11 -6.14 -8.73
N TRP A 184 -15.44 -4.91 -8.36
CA TRP A 184 -15.31 -4.44 -6.98
C TRP A 184 -16.16 -5.23 -6.00
N PHE A 185 -17.43 -5.51 -6.32
CA PHE A 185 -18.30 -6.35 -5.51
C PHE A 185 -17.80 -7.79 -5.39
N ASP A 186 -17.29 -8.36 -6.49
CA ASP A 186 -16.70 -9.70 -6.46
C ASP A 186 -15.44 -9.76 -5.58
N ASN A 187 -14.54 -8.79 -5.74
CA ASN A 187 -13.34 -8.65 -4.92
C ASN A 187 -13.68 -8.53 -3.42
N LEU A 188 -14.64 -7.67 -3.06
CA LEU A 188 -15.13 -7.51 -1.68
C LEU A 188 -15.63 -8.85 -1.11
N ARG A 189 -16.49 -9.54 -1.87
CA ARG A 189 -17.03 -10.85 -1.49
C ARG A 189 -15.91 -11.87 -1.29
N THR A 190 -15.01 -11.98 -2.27
CA THR A 190 -13.92 -12.94 -2.27
C THR A 190 -13.01 -12.76 -1.05
N ILE A 191 -12.67 -11.53 -0.66
CA ILE A 191 -11.86 -11.27 0.54
C ILE A 191 -12.64 -11.57 1.83
N MET A 192 -13.93 -11.20 1.91
CA MET A 192 -14.76 -11.49 3.08
C MET A 192 -14.84 -13.00 3.35
N GLU A 193 -15.06 -13.79 2.30
CA GLU A 193 -15.17 -15.26 2.36
C GLU A 193 -13.82 -15.99 2.44
N LEU A 194 -12.71 -15.28 2.25
CA LEU A 194 -11.38 -15.89 2.22
C LEU A 194 -11.04 -16.58 3.54
N ASP A 195 -10.80 -17.89 3.52
CA ASP A 195 -10.18 -18.55 4.66
C ASP A 195 -8.67 -18.28 4.65
N MET A 196 -8.17 -17.58 5.67
CA MET A 196 -6.74 -17.31 5.82
C MET A 196 -6.06 -18.48 6.54
N ASP A 197 -6.02 -19.62 5.86
CA ASP A 197 -5.56 -20.90 6.38
C ASP A 197 -4.12 -20.87 6.91
N ILE A 198 -3.83 -21.79 7.83
CA ILE A 198 -2.54 -21.88 8.54
C ILE A 198 -1.39 -22.19 7.56
N GLU A 199 -1.66 -23.02 6.56
CA GLU A 199 -0.70 -23.39 5.52
C GLU A 199 -0.48 -22.28 4.48
N ARG A 200 -1.23 -21.16 4.59
CA ARG A 200 -1.15 -19.99 3.71
C ARG A 200 -1.47 -20.32 2.23
N ARG A 201 -2.26 -21.35 1.95
CA ARG A 201 -2.69 -21.66 0.57
C ARG A 201 -3.42 -20.49 -0.07
N TRP A 202 -4.16 -19.73 0.73
CA TRP A 202 -4.86 -18.52 0.28
C TRP A 202 -3.96 -17.48 -0.44
N ILE A 203 -2.65 -17.41 -0.14
CA ILE A 203 -1.73 -16.47 -0.83
C ILE A 203 -1.63 -16.80 -2.32
N GLN A 204 -1.63 -18.09 -2.67
CA GLN A 204 -1.53 -18.55 -4.05
C GLN A 204 -2.87 -18.61 -4.76
N GLU A 205 -3.95 -18.84 -4.00
CA GLU A 205 -5.30 -19.00 -4.56
C GLU A 205 -6.05 -17.68 -4.75
N LEU A 206 -5.82 -16.69 -3.88
CA LEU A 206 -6.51 -15.41 -3.95
C LEU A 206 -6.35 -14.71 -5.32
N PRO A 207 -5.14 -14.61 -5.92
CA PRO A 207 -4.95 -13.93 -7.20
C PRO A 207 -5.66 -14.60 -8.38
N LYS A 208 -6.09 -15.86 -8.22
CA LYS A 208 -6.84 -16.63 -9.21
C LYS A 208 -8.35 -16.42 -9.09
N ARG A 209 -8.82 -15.96 -7.92
CA ARG A 209 -10.24 -15.86 -7.55
C ARG A 209 -10.82 -14.46 -7.65
N MET A 210 -9.98 -13.44 -7.71
CA MET A 210 -10.36 -12.03 -7.80
C MET A 210 -9.35 -11.30 -8.67
N PHE A 211 -9.58 -10.00 -8.94
CA PHE A 211 -8.64 -9.20 -9.72
C PHE A 211 -7.23 -9.25 -9.11
N SER A 212 -6.25 -9.75 -9.88
CA SER A 212 -4.96 -10.16 -9.34
C SER A 212 -4.13 -9.02 -8.76
N TYR A 213 -4.27 -7.81 -9.30
CA TYR A 213 -3.58 -6.62 -8.79
C TYR A 213 -4.04 -6.27 -7.36
N ASP A 214 -5.36 -6.22 -7.13
CA ASP A 214 -5.94 -6.02 -5.80
C ASP A 214 -5.67 -7.19 -4.84
N ALA A 215 -5.60 -8.43 -5.36
CA ALA A 215 -5.20 -9.60 -4.57
C ALA A 215 -3.78 -9.48 -4.01
N MET A 216 -2.82 -9.03 -4.84
CA MET A 216 -1.45 -8.76 -4.41
C MET A 216 -1.42 -7.70 -3.32
N TRP A 217 -2.24 -6.66 -3.46
CA TRP A 217 -2.33 -5.62 -2.46
C TRP A 217 -2.82 -6.14 -1.11
N PHE A 218 -3.85 -7.00 -1.11
CA PHE A 218 -4.32 -7.68 0.11
C PHE A 218 -3.22 -8.54 0.75
N ILE A 219 -2.50 -9.33 -0.06
CA ILE A 219 -1.41 -10.19 0.41
C ILE A 219 -0.30 -9.35 1.05
N MET A 220 0.10 -8.25 0.40
CA MET A 220 1.10 -7.33 0.92
C MET A 220 0.65 -6.68 2.23
N HIS A 221 -0.60 -6.21 2.32
CA HIS A 221 -1.15 -5.68 3.56
C HIS A 221 -1.11 -6.72 4.70
N ALA A 222 -1.46 -7.97 4.40
CA ALA A 222 -1.56 -9.02 5.42
C ALA A 222 -0.21 -9.61 5.86
N GLN A 223 0.80 -9.64 4.97
CA GLN A 223 2.08 -10.31 5.22
C GLN A 223 3.27 -9.36 5.40
N SER A 224 3.26 -8.17 4.78
CA SER A 224 4.43 -7.27 4.73
C SER A 224 4.43 -6.21 5.83
N TYR A 225 3.50 -6.31 6.79
CA TYR A 225 3.38 -5.39 7.93
C TYR A 225 3.15 -6.16 9.23
N TYR A 226 3.73 -5.65 10.33
CA TYR A 226 3.32 -6.02 11.67
C TYR A 226 2.38 -4.97 12.27
N MET A 227 1.46 -5.42 13.12
CA MET A 227 0.56 -4.53 13.86
C MET A 227 1.19 -4.16 15.21
N ALA A 228 1.04 -2.91 15.61
CA ALA A 228 1.32 -2.41 16.96
C ALA A 228 0.14 -1.55 17.43
N ILE A 229 -0.07 -1.45 18.75
CA ILE A 229 -1.15 -0.63 19.32
C ILE A 229 -0.52 0.56 20.03
N CYS A 230 -0.88 1.77 19.62
CA CYS A 230 -0.38 3.02 20.17
C CYS A 230 -1.47 3.73 20.98
N THR A 231 -1.05 4.41 22.04
CA THR A 231 -1.85 5.32 22.84
C THR A 231 -1.05 6.59 23.13
N PRO A 232 -1.66 7.79 23.12
CA PRO A 232 -0.94 8.99 23.49
C PRO A 232 -0.42 8.90 24.94
N GLU A 233 0.83 9.29 25.17
CA GLU A 233 1.39 9.34 26.52
C GLU A 233 0.69 10.41 27.37
N ASN A 234 0.45 11.57 26.78
CA ASN A 234 -0.29 12.65 27.42
C ASN A 234 -1.81 12.41 27.27
N PRO A 235 -2.58 12.36 28.36
CA PRO A 235 -4.02 12.12 28.31
C PRO A 235 -4.81 13.20 27.55
N ASP A 236 -4.26 14.40 27.40
CA ASP A 236 -4.89 15.47 26.63
C ASP A 236 -4.72 15.28 25.13
N ASP A 237 -3.79 14.44 24.68
CA ASP A 237 -3.48 14.17 23.27
C ASP A 237 -4.47 13.21 22.64
N GLU A 238 -4.77 13.38 21.35
CA GLU A 238 -5.73 12.53 20.64
C GLU A 238 -5.36 12.28 19.19
N PHE A 239 -5.80 11.14 18.67
CA PHE A 239 -5.78 10.82 17.26
C PHE A 239 -7.08 11.27 16.59
N ILE A 240 -6.96 11.89 15.42
CA ILE A 240 -8.12 12.26 14.60
C ILE A 240 -8.61 11.08 13.75
N LEU A 241 -9.82 11.20 13.22
CA LEU A 241 -10.39 10.25 12.27
C LEU A 241 -10.98 10.98 11.06
N THR A 242 -10.79 10.42 9.88
CA THR A 242 -11.28 10.94 8.59
C THR A 242 -12.00 9.82 7.85
N ASP A 243 -12.78 10.14 6.82
CA ASP A 243 -13.39 9.15 5.93
C ASP A 243 -12.36 8.34 5.13
N SER A 244 -11.15 8.88 4.94
CA SER A 244 -10.03 8.19 4.26
C SER A 244 -9.02 7.53 5.19
N SER A 245 -9.14 7.63 6.52
CA SER A 245 -8.04 7.29 7.46
C SER A 245 -7.44 5.90 7.29
N TYR A 246 -8.25 4.91 6.89
CA TYR A 246 -7.79 3.53 6.67
C TYR A 246 -7.06 3.33 5.32
N ASN A 247 -7.09 4.33 4.45
CA ASN A 247 -6.35 4.38 3.19
C ASN A 247 -5.11 5.28 3.24
N VAL A 248 -4.94 6.06 4.31
CA VAL A 248 -3.79 6.93 4.50
C VAL A 248 -2.55 6.12 4.90
N PHE A 249 -1.40 6.53 4.39
CA PHE A 249 -0.11 5.97 4.75
C PHE A 249 0.98 7.04 4.89
N GLU A 250 2.02 6.68 5.63
CA GLU A 250 3.32 7.36 5.61
C GLU A 250 4.28 6.57 4.72
N GLY A 251 5.06 7.26 3.90
CA GLY A 251 6.02 6.68 2.96
C GLY A 251 6.14 7.50 1.67
N PRO A 252 7.08 7.16 0.77
CA PRO A 252 7.20 7.85 -0.51
C PRO A 252 5.96 7.65 -1.38
N ASN A 253 5.57 8.74 -2.05
CA ASN A 253 4.59 8.80 -3.12
C ASN A 253 5.07 9.85 -4.12
N THR A 254 5.44 9.42 -5.33
CA THR A 254 6.10 10.26 -6.33
C THR A 254 5.22 10.48 -7.54
N PHE A 255 5.41 11.63 -8.18
CA PHE A 255 4.70 12.07 -9.36
C PHE A 255 5.70 12.56 -10.40
N ALA A 256 5.30 12.55 -11.66
CA ALA A 256 6.04 13.13 -12.76
C ALA A 256 5.11 13.87 -13.70
N GLN A 257 5.67 14.76 -14.51
CA GLN A 257 4.96 15.51 -15.53
C GLN A 257 5.44 15.09 -16.91
N ASP A 258 4.51 14.82 -17.82
CA ASP A 258 4.82 14.58 -19.22
C ASP A 258 5.32 15.86 -19.90
N GLU A 259 6.48 15.80 -20.55
CA GLU A 259 7.11 16.97 -21.19
C GLU A 259 6.28 17.55 -22.35
N LYS A 260 5.52 16.72 -23.06
CA LYS A 260 4.81 17.11 -24.27
C LYS A 260 3.39 17.54 -23.95
N THR A 261 2.68 16.78 -23.11
CA THR A 261 1.28 17.04 -22.79
C THR A 261 1.13 17.94 -21.57
N GLY A 262 2.14 18.00 -20.71
CA GLY A 262 2.07 18.68 -19.42
C GLY A 262 1.22 17.94 -18.39
N GLU A 263 0.69 16.76 -18.72
CA GLU A 263 -0.10 15.93 -17.81
C GLU A 263 0.76 15.43 -16.65
N VAL A 264 0.18 15.41 -15.45
CA VAL A 264 0.86 14.94 -14.25
C VAL A 264 0.31 13.56 -13.93
N GLY A 265 1.19 12.66 -13.50
CA GLY A 265 0.80 11.31 -13.13
C GLY A 265 1.64 10.72 -12.00
N GLY A 266 1.01 9.89 -11.17
CA GLY A 266 1.69 9.10 -10.13
C GLY A 266 2.69 8.09 -10.73
N THR A 267 3.92 8.06 -10.22
CA THR A 267 4.97 7.17 -10.74
C THR A 267 5.26 5.96 -9.87
N SER A 268 5.27 6.13 -8.55
CA SER A 268 5.57 5.05 -7.58
C SER A 268 5.12 5.46 -6.18
N HIS A 269 4.68 4.47 -5.40
CA HIS A 269 4.37 4.67 -3.99
C HIS A 269 4.78 3.47 -3.16
N THR A 270 5.22 3.69 -1.92
CA THR A 270 5.62 2.61 -1.01
C THR A 270 5.23 2.95 0.42
N PRO A 271 4.11 2.39 0.93
CA PRO A 271 3.70 2.62 2.30
C PRO A 271 4.70 2.00 3.30
N LEU A 272 5.14 2.80 4.27
CA LEU A 272 6.02 2.40 5.37
C LEU A 272 5.23 2.25 6.67
N HIS A 273 4.24 3.11 6.91
CA HIS A 273 3.26 2.96 7.98
C HIS A 273 1.84 3.16 7.46
N GLN A 274 0.87 2.40 7.98
CA GLN A 274 -0.56 2.60 7.75
C GLN A 274 -1.28 2.70 9.10
N PHE A 275 -2.40 3.42 9.12
CA PHE A 275 -3.07 3.81 10.35
C PHE A 275 -4.49 3.27 10.43
N ALA A 276 -4.88 2.84 11.62
CA ALA A 276 -6.23 2.40 11.94
C ALA A 276 -6.66 3.01 13.28
N PRO A 277 -7.21 4.25 13.27
CA PRO A 277 -7.73 4.88 14.48
C PRO A 277 -8.91 4.09 15.05
N ILE A 278 -8.83 3.68 16.32
CA ILE A 278 -9.89 2.93 17.03
C ILE A 278 -10.73 3.86 17.90
N SER A 279 -10.08 4.81 18.57
CA SER A 279 -10.66 5.86 19.40
C SER A 279 -9.70 7.06 19.41
N PRO A 280 -10.09 8.20 20.01
CA PRO A 280 -9.17 9.32 20.24
C PRO A 280 -7.89 8.92 20.97
N LYS A 281 -7.90 7.82 21.76
CA LYS A 281 -6.77 7.39 22.61
C LYS A 281 -6.12 6.08 22.18
N LEU A 282 -6.59 5.46 21.09
CA LEU A 282 -6.11 4.17 20.63
C LEU A 282 -6.00 4.12 19.10
N MET A 283 -4.87 3.64 18.62
CA MET A 283 -4.62 3.41 17.20
C MET A 283 -3.89 2.08 16.99
N ILE A 284 -4.28 1.33 15.94
CA ILE A 284 -3.40 0.30 15.39
C ILE A 284 -2.53 0.94 14.31
N VAL A 285 -1.22 0.72 14.40
CA VAL A 285 -0.25 1.07 13.37
C VAL A 285 0.22 -0.21 12.69
N LEU A 286 0.18 -0.23 11.37
CA LEU A 286 0.78 -1.27 10.54
C LEU A 286 2.15 -0.77 10.08
N ARG A 287 3.24 -1.30 10.65
CA ARG A 287 4.61 -0.93 10.30
C ARG A 287 5.20 -1.93 9.31
N SER A 288 5.76 -1.41 8.23
CA SER A 288 6.35 -2.20 7.14
C SER A 288 7.54 -3.02 7.64
N LEU A 289 7.62 -4.27 7.19
CA LEU A 289 8.76 -5.15 7.44
C LEU A 289 10.04 -4.71 6.72
N LEU A 290 9.96 -3.72 5.81
CA LEU A 290 11.13 -3.11 5.17
C LEU A 290 11.95 -2.23 6.13
N LEU A 291 11.33 -1.77 7.22
CA LEU A 291 12.00 -0.98 8.25
C LEU A 291 12.73 -1.88 9.24
N PRO A 292 13.88 -1.47 9.80
CA PRO A 292 14.62 -2.26 10.78
C PRO A 292 13.77 -2.67 11.99
N ASP A 293 14.06 -3.86 12.53
CA ASP A 293 13.53 -4.37 13.79
C ASP A 293 14.72 -4.88 14.64
N PRO A 294 15.08 -4.18 15.74
CA PRO A 294 16.28 -4.52 16.50
C PRO A 294 16.34 -5.96 17.02
N LEU A 295 15.20 -6.59 17.32
CA LEU A 295 15.15 -7.96 17.86
C LEU A 295 15.36 -9.01 16.76
N GLU A 296 14.77 -8.78 15.59
CA GLU A 296 14.94 -9.67 14.43
C GLU A 296 16.30 -9.47 13.74
N ASP A 297 16.77 -8.23 13.65
CA ASP A 297 18.02 -7.86 12.98
C ASP A 297 19.28 -8.24 13.79
N GLY A 298 19.10 -8.74 15.01
CA GLY A 298 20.12 -9.48 15.75
C GLY A 298 20.52 -10.80 15.07
N SER A 299 19.69 -11.31 14.15
CA SER A 299 20.03 -12.38 13.20
C SER A 299 20.56 -11.79 11.90
N GLU A 300 21.76 -12.20 11.50
CA GLU A 300 22.41 -11.71 10.28
C GLU A 300 21.57 -12.01 9.03
N ASP A 301 21.07 -13.23 8.90
CA ASP A 301 20.30 -13.67 7.73
C ASP A 301 19.01 -12.85 7.57
N VAL A 302 18.32 -12.58 8.67
CA VAL A 302 17.08 -11.79 8.66
C VAL A 302 17.38 -10.35 8.29
N ARG A 303 18.46 -9.77 8.83
CA ARG A 303 18.90 -8.42 8.50
C ARG A 303 19.27 -8.29 7.02
N GLN A 304 20.00 -9.27 6.48
CA GLN A 304 20.38 -9.31 5.06
C GLN A 304 19.16 -9.46 4.15
N GLN A 305 18.23 -10.36 4.48
CA GLN A 305 16.98 -10.52 3.75
C GLN A 305 16.15 -9.24 3.77
N ARG A 306 16.07 -8.56 4.92
CA ARG A 306 15.38 -7.25 5.03
C ARG A 306 16.05 -6.20 4.16
N ALA A 307 17.38 -6.12 4.18
CA ALA A 307 18.14 -5.18 3.36
C ALA A 307 17.91 -5.43 1.86
N PHE A 308 17.85 -6.70 1.43
CA PHE A 308 17.52 -7.07 0.06
C PHE A 308 16.09 -6.64 -0.34
N LEU A 309 15.08 -6.93 0.50
CA LEU A 309 13.71 -6.51 0.25
C LEU A 309 13.58 -4.98 0.20
N ARG A 310 14.27 -4.28 1.11
CA ARG A 310 14.32 -2.82 1.13
C ARG A 310 14.96 -2.28 -0.14
N PHE A 311 16.04 -2.89 -0.60
CA PHE A 311 16.67 -2.48 -1.85
C PHE A 311 15.70 -2.61 -3.02
N MET A 312 15.05 -3.76 -3.17
CA MET A 312 14.11 -4.04 -4.26
C MET A 312 12.87 -3.15 -4.26
N SER A 313 12.39 -2.75 -3.08
CA SER A 313 11.14 -1.98 -2.93
C SER A 313 11.34 -0.48 -2.78
N ILE A 314 12.55 -0.03 -2.39
CA ILE A 314 12.82 1.38 -2.07
C ILE A 314 14.05 1.88 -2.83
N ASP A 315 15.23 1.30 -2.61
CA ASP A 315 16.47 1.91 -3.11
C ASP A 315 16.58 1.86 -4.63
N SER A 316 16.08 0.80 -5.27
CA SER A 316 16.04 0.67 -6.73
C SER A 316 15.05 1.63 -7.39
N VAL A 317 14.02 2.07 -6.67
CA VAL A 317 12.93 2.90 -7.18
C VAL A 317 13.19 4.38 -6.93
N TYR A 318 13.63 4.73 -5.72
CA TYR A 318 13.77 6.11 -5.26
C TYR A 318 15.23 6.57 -5.12
N GLY A 319 16.18 5.68 -5.38
CA GLY A 319 17.61 5.91 -5.19
C GLY A 319 18.08 5.59 -3.76
N PRO A 320 19.33 5.11 -3.60
CA PRO A 320 19.84 4.62 -2.33
C PRO A 320 19.95 5.76 -1.30
N GLY A 321 19.34 5.55 -0.12
CA GLY A 321 19.42 6.48 1.01
C GLY A 321 18.55 7.74 0.90
N ASN A 322 17.81 7.92 -0.20
CA ASN A 322 16.95 9.08 -0.43
C ASN A 322 15.65 9.04 0.40
N ILE A 323 15.18 7.83 0.75
CA ILE A 323 13.94 7.65 1.50
C ILE A 323 14.22 7.39 2.97
N LYS A 324 13.68 8.27 3.82
CA LYS A 324 13.62 8.13 5.28
C LYS A 324 12.18 8.22 5.73
N SER A 325 11.76 7.30 6.59
CA SER A 325 10.43 7.37 7.21
C SER A 325 10.37 8.52 8.21
N LEU A 326 9.27 9.25 8.23
CA LEU A 326 8.96 10.27 9.26
C LEU A 326 8.71 9.67 10.63
N LEU A 327 8.43 8.37 10.69
CA LEU A 327 8.08 7.61 11.88
C LEU A 327 9.06 6.45 12.11
N ALA A 328 10.29 6.57 11.59
CA ALA A 328 11.31 5.53 11.73
C ALA A 328 11.61 5.19 13.20
N ASP A 329 11.58 6.20 14.06
CA ASP A 329 11.84 6.19 15.49
C ASP A 329 10.59 6.00 16.35
N LEU A 330 9.41 5.80 15.74
CA LEU A 330 8.17 5.50 16.47
C LEU A 330 8.40 4.32 17.44
N PRO A 331 8.16 4.49 18.77
CA PRO A 331 8.59 3.55 19.80
C PRO A 331 7.61 2.36 19.92
N ILE A 332 7.53 1.58 18.84
CA ILE A 332 6.71 0.38 18.73
C ILE A 332 7.58 -0.82 18.40
N GLN A 333 7.10 -2.00 18.78
CA GLN A 333 7.73 -3.28 18.44
C GLN A 333 6.67 -4.28 18.01
N LYS A 334 7.12 -5.33 17.33
CA LYS A 334 6.30 -6.47 16.96
C LYS A 334 5.71 -7.14 18.20
N ALA A 335 4.47 -7.63 18.08
CA ALA A 335 3.83 -8.37 19.16
C ALA A 335 4.66 -9.60 19.56
N GLN A 336 4.82 -9.80 20.87
CA GLN A 336 5.39 -11.04 21.39
C GLN A 336 4.47 -12.21 21.08
N ASN A 337 4.96 -13.44 21.20
CA ASN A 337 4.17 -14.63 20.91
C ASN A 337 4.49 -15.76 21.89
N ASN A 338 3.64 -16.79 21.91
CA ASN A 338 3.76 -17.91 22.84
C ASN A 338 4.66 -19.06 22.32
N TYR A 339 5.32 -18.90 21.17
CA TYR A 339 6.12 -19.94 20.53
C TYR A 339 7.60 -19.53 20.34
N ALA A 340 7.96 -18.31 20.75
CA ALA A 340 9.31 -17.79 20.70
C ALA A 340 9.60 -16.93 21.93
N GLN A 341 10.88 -16.80 22.27
CA GLN A 341 11.38 -15.98 23.37
C GLN A 341 12.57 -15.13 22.91
N SER A 342 12.81 -14.02 23.59
CA SER A 342 14.03 -13.23 23.39
C SER A 342 15.10 -13.70 24.36
N VAL A 343 16.25 -14.15 23.83
CA VAL A 343 17.43 -14.57 24.59
C VAL A 343 18.63 -13.84 24.00
N ASP A 344 19.37 -13.10 24.83
CA ASP A 344 20.53 -12.30 24.44
C ASP A 344 20.28 -11.37 23.25
N GLY A 345 19.11 -10.71 23.24
CA GLY A 345 18.72 -9.78 22.18
C GLY A 345 18.33 -10.45 20.85
N ARG A 346 18.19 -11.78 20.82
CA ARG A 346 17.77 -12.54 19.63
C ARG A 346 16.46 -13.27 19.88
N VAL A 347 15.62 -13.36 18.86
CA VAL A 347 14.40 -14.18 18.89
C VAL A 347 14.77 -15.63 18.64
N GLN A 348 14.42 -16.52 19.57
CA GLN A 348 14.61 -17.95 19.47
C GLN A 348 13.29 -18.69 19.65
N LEU A 349 13.07 -19.73 18.85
CA LEU A 349 11.91 -20.61 18.98
C LEU A 349 11.98 -21.41 20.28
N LEU A 350 10.83 -21.67 20.91
CA LEU A 350 10.75 -22.53 22.09
C LEU A 350 10.98 -24.01 21.73
N SER A 351 11.32 -24.83 22.72
CA SER A 351 11.48 -26.28 22.52
C SER A 351 10.21 -26.91 21.94
N GLY A 352 10.33 -27.63 20.83
CA GLY A 352 9.19 -28.24 20.11
C GLY A 352 8.56 -27.34 19.03
N GLU A 353 9.03 -26.10 18.89
CA GLU A 353 8.66 -25.19 17.82
C GLU A 353 9.64 -25.32 16.64
N ASN A 354 9.10 -25.33 15.42
CA ASN A 354 9.85 -25.48 14.17
C ASN A 354 9.58 -24.33 13.19
N GLY A 355 8.94 -23.25 13.67
CA GLY A 355 8.60 -22.08 12.89
C GLY A 355 7.36 -22.24 12.02
N THR A 356 6.73 -23.43 11.97
CA THR A 356 5.46 -23.58 11.26
C THR A 356 4.35 -22.85 12.01
N HIS A 357 3.35 -22.40 11.27
CA HIS A 357 2.18 -21.79 11.88
C HIS A 357 1.30 -22.85 12.52
N ARG A 358 0.75 -22.54 13.70
CA ARG A 358 -0.26 -23.38 14.36
C ARG A 358 -1.42 -22.52 14.87
N ARG A 359 -2.57 -23.17 15.09
CA ARG A 359 -3.84 -22.51 15.45
C ARG A 359 -3.81 -21.93 16.87
N ASP A 360 -3.13 -22.63 17.76
CA ASP A 360 -2.93 -22.29 19.16
C ASP A 360 -1.86 -21.19 19.37
N HIS A 361 -1.19 -20.74 18.31
CA HIS A 361 -0.30 -19.58 18.41
C HIS A 361 -1.11 -18.32 18.77
N ARG A 362 -0.58 -17.57 19.74
CA ARG A 362 -1.16 -16.33 20.25
C ARG A 362 -0.12 -15.22 20.22
N PHE A 363 -0.61 -13.99 20.20
CA PHE A 363 0.18 -12.77 20.07
C PHE A 363 -0.15 -11.81 21.20
N CYS A 364 0.86 -11.36 21.92
CA CYS A 364 0.75 -10.39 23.00
C CYS A 364 1.06 -8.99 22.48
N PHE A 365 0.04 -8.15 22.39
CA PHE A 365 0.13 -6.77 21.96
C PHE A 365 0.28 -5.86 23.18
N THR A 366 1.35 -5.06 23.22
CA THR A 366 1.55 -4.01 24.23
C THR A 366 0.86 -2.73 23.77
N PHE A 367 0.35 -1.95 24.73
CA PHE A 367 -0.12 -0.57 24.47
C PHE A 367 1.07 0.39 24.58
N PHE A 368 1.65 0.76 23.44
CA PHE A 368 2.80 1.66 23.39
C PHE A 368 2.36 3.10 23.63
N LYS A 369 2.93 3.73 24.65
CA LYS A 369 2.79 5.17 24.87
C LYS A 369 3.64 5.90 23.83
N VAL A 370 3.01 6.79 23.07
CA VAL A 370 3.69 7.62 22.07
C VAL A 370 3.65 9.08 22.52
N ASP A 371 4.77 9.77 22.38
CA ASP A 371 4.87 11.18 22.77
C ASP A 371 4.00 12.09 21.88
N ARG A 372 3.90 13.35 22.29
CA ARG A 372 3.13 14.38 21.59
C ARG A 372 3.58 14.55 20.13
N LEU A 373 4.90 14.52 19.87
CA LEU A 373 5.44 14.76 18.54
C LEU A 373 5.01 13.66 17.56
N HIS A 374 5.04 12.40 17.98
CA HIS A 374 4.56 11.28 17.16
C HIS A 374 3.06 11.35 16.91
N VAL A 375 2.26 11.75 17.92
CA VAL A 375 0.82 11.99 17.73
C VAL A 375 0.57 13.09 16.70
N ASP A 376 1.29 14.20 16.82
CA ASP A 376 1.21 15.34 15.91
C ASP A 376 1.64 14.97 14.47
N LEU A 377 2.73 14.19 14.31
CA LEU A 377 3.18 13.66 13.01
C LEU A 377 2.12 12.75 12.36
N ILE A 378 1.55 11.81 13.11
CA ILE A 378 0.50 10.92 12.61
C ILE A 378 -0.73 11.73 12.17
N ASN A 379 -1.18 12.67 13.00
CA ASN A 379 -2.31 13.54 12.65
C ASN A 379 -2.00 14.43 11.44
N ALA A 380 -0.77 14.92 11.29
CA ALA A 380 -0.34 15.67 10.12
C ALA A 380 -0.38 14.85 8.83
N ILE A 381 0.02 13.58 8.88
CA ILE A 381 -0.10 12.66 7.74
C ILE A 381 -1.59 12.48 7.38
N LEU A 382 -2.47 12.35 8.36
CA LEU A 382 -3.92 12.30 8.14
C LEU A 382 -4.42 13.60 7.49
N PHE A 383 -4.04 14.78 8.01
CA PHE A 383 -4.41 16.08 7.43
C PHE A 383 -3.91 16.28 5.99
N ASP A 384 -2.67 15.89 5.67
CA ASP A 384 -2.11 16.06 4.32
C ASP A 384 -2.83 15.20 3.27
N ASN A 385 -3.47 14.11 3.71
CA ASN A 385 -4.26 13.20 2.88
C ASN A 385 -5.77 13.49 2.92
N CYS A 386 -6.18 14.69 3.36
CA CYS A 386 -7.60 15.08 3.46
C CYS A 386 -8.21 15.68 2.18
N ILE A 387 -7.52 15.61 1.04
CA ILE A 387 -7.91 16.29 -0.20
C ILE A 387 -9.35 15.96 -0.62
N THR A 388 -9.73 14.68 -0.53
CA THR A 388 -11.08 14.20 -0.89
C THR A 388 -11.99 13.96 0.31
N CYS A 389 -11.57 14.36 1.52
CA CYS A 389 -12.31 14.07 2.74
C CYS A 389 -13.52 14.96 2.89
N THR A 390 -14.62 14.38 3.38
CA THR A 390 -15.85 15.11 3.69
C THR A 390 -15.91 15.56 5.16
N SER A 391 -15.13 14.92 6.03
CA SER A 391 -15.24 15.11 7.47
C SER A 391 -13.94 14.82 8.22
N LEU A 392 -13.62 15.67 9.21
CA LEU A 392 -12.54 15.46 10.17
C LEU A 392 -13.14 15.31 11.57
N VAL A 393 -13.11 14.10 12.12
CA VAL A 393 -13.63 13.75 13.43
C VAL A 393 -12.55 13.94 14.50
N PHE A 394 -12.93 14.56 15.61
CA PHE A 394 -12.06 14.84 16.76
C PHE A 394 -12.89 14.87 18.05
N GLU A 395 -12.26 14.72 19.21
CA GLU A 395 -12.93 14.66 20.51
C GLU A 395 -12.86 16.02 21.23
N SER A 396 -11.67 16.60 21.35
CA SER A 396 -11.42 17.84 22.07
C SER A 396 -11.16 19.01 21.11
N THR A 397 -11.99 20.06 21.19
CA THR A 397 -11.79 21.28 20.40
C THR A 397 -10.46 21.96 20.70
N ALA A 398 -10.04 21.95 21.97
CA ALA A 398 -8.76 22.54 22.38
C ALA A 398 -7.57 21.75 21.81
N ASN A 399 -7.63 20.41 21.86
CA ASN A 399 -6.58 19.60 21.26
C ASN A 399 -6.54 19.78 19.74
N PHE A 400 -7.69 19.65 19.09
CA PHE A 400 -7.81 19.78 17.66
C PHE A 400 -7.26 21.12 17.16
N ALA A 401 -7.60 22.22 17.83
CA ALA A 401 -7.05 23.55 17.53
C ALA A 401 -5.53 23.57 17.56
N ARG A 402 -4.93 23.03 18.64
CA ARG A 402 -3.48 22.96 18.84
C ARG A 402 -2.79 22.11 17.78
N THR A 403 -3.30 20.91 17.53
CA THR A 403 -2.75 19.96 16.54
C THR A 403 -2.86 20.52 15.12
N LEU A 404 -3.98 21.16 14.79
CA LEU A 404 -4.20 21.78 13.49
C LEU A 404 -3.26 22.98 13.27
N GLU A 405 -3.13 23.88 14.26
CA GLU A 405 -2.19 25.00 14.19
C GLU A 405 -0.74 24.49 14.05
N TRP A 406 -0.38 23.45 14.81
CA TRP A 406 0.95 22.82 14.68
C TRP A 406 1.16 22.29 13.26
N TYR A 407 0.22 21.53 12.70
CA TYR A 407 0.34 21.01 11.35
C TYR A 407 0.54 22.12 10.31
N LEU A 408 -0.29 23.17 10.36
CA LEU A 408 -0.25 24.28 9.40
C LEU A 408 1.04 25.09 9.48
N THR A 409 1.70 25.13 10.64
CA THR A 409 2.89 25.96 10.88
C THR A 409 4.20 25.16 10.93
N ALA A 410 4.12 23.83 11.05
CA ALA A 410 5.28 22.95 11.05
C ALA A 410 5.99 22.98 9.69
N PRO A 411 7.31 22.72 9.64
CA PRO A 411 8.06 22.68 8.38
C PRO A 411 7.48 21.70 7.36
N CYS A 412 7.68 21.98 6.07
CA CYS A 412 7.08 21.20 4.96
C CYS A 412 7.72 19.82 4.71
N ASN A 413 8.65 19.38 5.55
CA ASN A 413 9.11 17.99 5.54
C ASN A 413 8.06 17.02 6.12
N ILE A 414 7.05 17.54 6.84
CA ILE A 414 5.97 16.76 7.49
C ILE A 414 4.70 16.71 6.61
N GLY A 415 4.69 17.38 5.45
CA GLY A 415 3.53 17.51 4.57
C GLY A 415 3.44 18.93 3.99
N LYS A 416 2.27 19.32 3.47
CA LYS A 416 2.03 20.65 2.87
C LYS A 416 2.92 20.92 1.65
N ARG A 417 3.36 19.84 1.00
CA ARG A 417 4.07 19.83 -0.28
C ARG A 417 3.00 19.83 -1.38
N ILE A 418 2.98 20.89 -2.19
CA ILE A 418 2.02 21.06 -3.29
C ILE A 418 2.66 20.46 -4.56
N LEU A 419 2.25 19.23 -4.88
CA LEU A 419 2.66 18.48 -6.07
C LEU A 419 1.59 17.43 -6.41
N GLY A 420 1.67 16.86 -7.61
CA GLY A 420 0.82 15.76 -8.08
C GLY A 420 -0.38 16.22 -8.90
N GLU A 421 -1.31 15.30 -9.15
CA GLU A 421 -2.50 15.51 -10.00
C GLU A 421 -3.49 16.51 -9.39
N ASP A 422 -3.59 16.54 -8.06
CA ASP A 422 -4.62 17.26 -7.30
C ASP A 422 -4.14 18.59 -6.68
N VAL A 423 -3.20 19.31 -7.31
CA VAL A 423 -2.57 20.52 -6.74
C VAL A 423 -3.60 21.56 -6.27
N GLU A 424 -4.60 21.88 -7.09
CA GLU A 424 -5.61 22.88 -6.73
C GLU A 424 -6.54 22.40 -5.61
N ALA A 425 -6.90 21.11 -5.61
CA ALA A 425 -7.68 20.54 -4.52
C ALA A 425 -6.89 20.52 -3.21
N LYS A 426 -5.57 20.25 -3.26
CA LYS A 426 -4.68 20.31 -2.11
C LYS A 426 -4.59 21.73 -1.54
N ARG A 427 -4.43 22.75 -2.40
CA ARG A 427 -4.49 24.17 -1.98
C ARG A 427 -5.83 24.52 -1.36
N GLY A 428 -6.92 24.10 -1.98
CA GLY A 428 -8.28 24.32 -1.48
C GLY A 428 -8.46 23.72 -0.08
N THR A 429 -7.99 22.50 0.14
CA THR A 429 -8.04 21.84 1.45
C THR A 429 -7.19 22.55 2.49
N LEU A 430 -5.97 23.00 2.16
CA LEU A 430 -5.15 23.79 3.10
C LEU A 430 -5.83 25.11 3.49
N LYS A 431 -6.45 25.82 2.54
CA LYS A 431 -7.22 27.05 2.84
C LYS A 431 -8.41 26.77 3.75
N LYS A 432 -9.12 25.66 3.54
CA LYS A 432 -10.21 25.22 4.42
C LYS A 432 -9.70 24.93 5.83
N LEU A 433 -8.59 24.21 5.96
CA LEU A 433 -7.95 23.92 7.26
C LEU A 433 -7.49 25.20 7.96
N GLU A 434 -6.91 26.15 7.22
CA GLU A 434 -6.51 27.46 7.75
C GLU A 434 -7.71 28.26 8.25
N HIS A 435 -8.81 28.28 7.49
CA HIS A 435 -10.06 28.93 7.92
C HIS A 435 -10.52 28.39 9.28
N ILE A 436 -10.52 27.06 9.44
CA ILE A 436 -10.87 26.43 10.72
C ILE A 436 -9.89 26.83 11.82
N SER A 437 -8.58 26.78 11.56
CA SER A 437 -7.57 27.20 12.54
C SER A 437 -7.76 28.65 13.00
N ARG A 438 -8.04 29.58 12.08
CA ARG A 438 -8.36 30.99 12.40
C ARG A 438 -9.65 31.12 13.21
N SER A 439 -10.70 30.37 12.87
CA SER A 439 -11.96 30.36 13.66
C SER A 439 -11.80 29.80 15.07
N LEU A 440 -10.76 28.98 15.30
CA LEU A 440 -10.36 28.46 16.60
C LEU A 440 -9.40 29.40 17.36
N GLY A 441 -9.08 30.56 16.79
CA GLY A 441 -8.28 31.61 17.43
C GLY A 441 -6.82 31.68 17.00
N SER A 442 -6.38 30.88 16.03
CA SER A 442 -5.02 31.01 15.49
C SER A 442 -4.82 32.33 14.74
N THR A 443 -3.64 32.91 14.91
CA THR A 443 -3.17 34.10 14.18
C THR A 443 -1.98 33.79 13.27
N LYS A 444 -1.58 32.52 13.17
CA LYS A 444 -0.42 32.09 12.40
C LYS A 444 -0.82 31.75 10.96
N ASP A 445 0.07 32.06 10.02
CA ASP A 445 -0.13 31.74 8.62
C ASP A 445 0.31 30.31 8.29
N THR A 446 -0.35 29.71 7.31
CA THR A 446 -0.02 28.37 6.81
C THR A 446 1.31 28.38 6.07
N VAL A 447 2.21 27.46 6.43
CA VAL A 447 3.47 27.22 5.72
C VAL A 447 3.23 26.11 4.69
N SER A 448 3.48 26.38 3.41
CA SER A 448 3.41 25.38 2.33
C SER A 448 4.54 25.59 1.33
N VAL A 449 4.88 24.54 0.58
CA VAL A 449 5.93 24.60 -0.44
C VAL A 449 5.44 24.01 -1.75
N GLU A 450 5.67 24.73 -2.84
CA GLU A 450 5.49 24.23 -4.20
C GLU A 450 6.76 23.54 -4.65
N LEU A 451 6.61 22.37 -5.29
CA LEU A 451 7.74 21.58 -5.72
C LEU A 451 7.64 21.32 -7.22
N GLU A 452 8.79 21.38 -7.87
CA GLU A 452 8.91 21.03 -9.27
C GLU A 452 8.74 19.52 -9.45
N LEU A 453 7.97 19.15 -10.46
CA LEU A 453 7.79 17.76 -10.86
C LEU A 453 8.94 17.35 -11.76
N PRO A 454 9.49 16.13 -11.59
CA PRO A 454 10.39 15.57 -12.57
C PRO A 454 9.67 15.45 -13.92
N LEU A 455 10.36 15.83 -14.99
CA LEU A 455 9.87 15.74 -16.36
C LEU A 455 10.15 14.35 -16.92
N ILE A 456 9.18 13.79 -17.65
CA ILE A 456 9.30 12.53 -18.39
C ILE A 456 8.79 12.76 -19.81
N ARG A 457 9.54 12.31 -20.82
CA ARG A 457 9.20 12.52 -22.25
C ARG A 457 7.91 11.90 -22.75
N ASP A 458 7.54 10.77 -22.15
CA ASP A 458 6.41 9.95 -22.54
C ASP A 458 5.93 9.18 -21.30
N TYR A 459 5.08 9.84 -20.52
CA TYR A 459 4.51 9.30 -19.29
C TYR A 459 3.68 8.03 -19.58
N GLU A 460 2.94 8.02 -20.69
CA GLU A 460 2.11 6.89 -21.07
C GLU A 460 2.96 5.65 -21.36
N LYS A 461 4.08 5.80 -22.08
CA LYS A 461 5.03 4.71 -22.30
C LYS A 461 5.62 4.19 -21.00
N TYR A 462 5.98 5.07 -20.07
CA TYR A 462 6.45 4.68 -18.73
C TYR A 462 5.39 3.85 -18.00
N ARG A 463 4.15 4.33 -17.95
CA ARG A 463 3.02 3.65 -17.30
C ARG A 463 2.75 2.29 -17.93
N LEU A 464 2.70 2.20 -19.26
CA LEU A 464 2.50 0.93 -19.97
C LEU A 464 3.64 -0.08 -19.71
N GLY A 465 4.87 0.38 -19.51
CA GLY A 465 5.98 -0.48 -19.09
C GLY A 465 5.73 -1.15 -17.73
N HIS A 466 5.19 -0.40 -16.76
CA HIS A 466 4.77 -0.94 -15.45
C HIS A 466 3.61 -1.93 -15.56
N ILE A 467 2.67 -1.67 -16.47
CA ILE A 467 1.57 -2.59 -16.77
C ILE A 467 2.09 -3.91 -17.33
N GLU A 468 3.00 -3.88 -18.30
CA GLU A 468 3.60 -5.10 -18.86
C GLU A 468 4.39 -5.89 -17.81
N MET A 469 5.10 -5.19 -16.92
CA MET A 469 5.79 -5.85 -15.82
C MET A 469 4.81 -6.50 -14.83
N SER A 470 3.70 -5.82 -14.53
CA SER A 470 2.62 -6.39 -13.71
C SER A 470 1.98 -7.61 -14.37
N ARG A 471 1.72 -7.59 -15.69
CA ARG A 471 1.23 -8.75 -16.46
C ARG A 471 2.20 -9.93 -16.34
N TYR A 472 3.50 -9.67 -16.49
CA TYR A 472 4.54 -10.70 -16.35
C TYR A 472 4.51 -11.35 -14.95
N TRP A 473 4.50 -10.54 -13.89
CA TRP A 473 4.43 -11.03 -12.52
C TRP A 473 3.16 -11.85 -12.23
N ILE A 474 2.01 -11.40 -12.71
CA ILE A 474 0.74 -12.13 -12.58
C ILE A 474 0.82 -13.50 -13.27
N LYS A 475 1.36 -13.55 -14.49
CA LYS A 475 1.55 -14.82 -15.23
C LYS A 475 2.50 -15.77 -14.49
N LEU A 476 3.61 -15.26 -13.95
CA LEU A 476 4.58 -16.05 -13.20
C LEU A 476 3.94 -16.73 -11.97
N MET A 477 3.11 -15.97 -11.25
CA MET A 477 2.41 -16.46 -10.06
C MET A 477 1.35 -17.51 -10.40
N ASN A 478 0.67 -17.35 -11.54
CA ASN A 478 -0.35 -18.29 -12.01
C ASN A 478 0.24 -19.59 -12.61
N LYS A 479 1.50 -19.58 -13.08
CA LYS A 479 2.20 -20.74 -13.66
C LYS A 479 2.70 -21.79 -12.66
N LYS A 480 2.65 -21.58 -11.34
CA LYS A 480 3.07 -22.57 -10.30
C LYS A 480 2.20 -23.85 -10.22
N LYS A 481 1.59 -24.30 -11.32
CA LYS A 481 0.51 -25.31 -11.35
C LYS A 481 0.80 -26.64 -12.06
N THR A 482 2.04 -27.02 -12.35
CA THR A 482 2.31 -28.38 -12.87
C THR A 482 3.42 -29.08 -12.09
N GLY A 483 3.20 -29.25 -10.78
CA GLY A 483 3.90 -30.23 -9.96
C GLY A 483 3.21 -31.59 -10.01
N ASN A 484 3.08 -32.17 -11.21
CA ASN A 484 2.99 -33.62 -11.33
C ASN A 484 4.39 -34.11 -11.74
N HIS A 485 5.01 -34.93 -10.90
CA HIS A 485 6.01 -35.87 -11.38
C HIS A 485 5.31 -36.84 -12.34
N GLU A 486 5.31 -36.53 -13.63
CA GLU A 486 5.18 -37.54 -14.67
C GLU A 486 6.52 -37.63 -15.42
N PRO A 487 7.00 -38.86 -15.68
CA PRO A 487 8.31 -39.06 -16.29
C PRO A 487 8.31 -38.51 -17.71
N ARG A 488 9.48 -37.97 -18.11
CA ARG A 488 9.84 -37.56 -19.46
C ARG A 488 9.09 -38.36 -20.53
N GLU A 489 8.13 -37.75 -21.20
CA GLU A 489 7.78 -38.10 -22.56
C GLU A 489 7.65 -36.86 -23.43
N THR A 490 8.35 -36.98 -24.55
CA THR A 490 8.56 -36.02 -25.62
C THR A 490 7.29 -35.76 -26.42
N SER A 491 6.64 -34.61 -26.21
CA SER A 491 5.89 -33.90 -27.26
C SER A 491 5.32 -32.58 -26.73
N GLN A 492 5.79 -31.46 -27.27
CA GLN A 492 5.21 -30.11 -27.12
C GLN A 492 3.72 -30.11 -27.53
N PRO A 493 2.85 -29.31 -26.88
CA PRO A 493 2.51 -28.01 -27.47
C PRO A 493 2.18 -26.85 -26.49
N THR A 494 2.76 -25.68 -26.82
CA THR A 494 2.26 -24.28 -26.81
C THR A 494 1.33 -23.76 -25.70
N LEU A 495 1.89 -22.95 -24.79
CA LEU A 495 1.21 -21.82 -24.12
C LEU A 495 2.22 -20.74 -23.69
N GLY A 496 2.24 -19.60 -24.39
CA GLY A 496 3.01 -18.37 -24.15
C GLY A 496 3.99 -18.37 -22.96
N ASN A 497 5.21 -18.85 -23.20
CA ASN A 497 6.35 -18.59 -22.36
C ASN A 497 6.80 -17.15 -22.60
N SER A 498 7.09 -16.42 -21.53
CA SER A 498 7.78 -15.14 -21.66
C SER A 498 9.17 -15.45 -22.20
N HIS A 499 9.53 -14.83 -23.32
CA HIS A 499 10.82 -14.91 -23.99
C HIS A 499 12.04 -14.98 -23.03
N PHE A 500 12.01 -14.20 -21.96
CA PHE A 500 13.01 -14.19 -20.88
C PHE A 500 13.26 -15.57 -20.24
N MET A 501 12.21 -16.31 -19.89
CA MET A 501 12.34 -17.60 -19.19
C MET A 501 12.82 -18.69 -20.12
N ASP A 502 12.49 -18.62 -21.40
CA ASP A 502 13.01 -19.56 -22.39
C ASP A 502 14.53 -19.44 -22.48
N ILE A 503 15.05 -18.20 -22.54
CA ILE A 503 16.49 -17.93 -22.56
C ILE A 503 17.14 -18.30 -21.23
N TYR A 504 16.55 -17.89 -20.11
CA TYR A 504 17.10 -18.18 -18.79
C TYR A 504 17.21 -19.69 -18.53
N HIS A 505 16.24 -20.49 -18.98
CA HIS A 505 16.31 -21.94 -18.94
C HIS A 505 17.36 -22.54 -19.89
N VAL A 506 17.56 -21.97 -21.08
CA VAL A 506 18.64 -22.38 -22.00
C VAL A 506 20.02 -22.19 -21.35
N LEU A 507 20.14 -21.24 -20.43
CA LEU A 507 21.38 -20.93 -19.70
C LEU A 507 21.54 -21.68 -18.37
N ASP A 508 20.87 -22.84 -18.22
CA ASP A 508 20.80 -23.65 -16.99
C ASP A 508 20.16 -22.95 -15.77
N GLY A 509 19.49 -21.82 -15.99
CA GLY A 509 18.69 -21.15 -14.97
C GLY A 509 17.41 -21.93 -14.67
N SER A 510 16.96 -21.86 -13.42
CA SER A 510 15.71 -22.48 -12.98
C SER A 510 14.92 -21.52 -12.10
N MET A 511 13.62 -21.81 -11.92
CA MET A 511 12.78 -21.03 -11.02
C MET A 511 13.27 -21.06 -9.57
N ASP A 512 14.00 -22.10 -9.17
CA ASP A 512 14.56 -22.21 -7.82
C ASP A 512 15.85 -21.41 -7.65
N THR A 513 16.59 -21.17 -8.75
CA THR A 513 17.86 -20.44 -8.74
C THR A 513 17.72 -18.96 -9.09
N ILE A 514 16.58 -18.53 -9.67
CA ILE A 514 16.39 -17.18 -10.20
C ILE A 514 16.66 -16.06 -9.19
N SER A 515 16.26 -16.23 -7.93
CA SER A 515 16.49 -15.21 -6.90
C SER A 515 17.98 -15.06 -6.58
N ALA A 516 18.69 -16.17 -6.43
CA ALA A 516 20.13 -16.17 -6.12
C ALA A 516 20.94 -15.70 -7.33
N ASP A 517 20.50 -16.02 -8.55
CA ASP A 517 21.18 -15.64 -9.77
C ASP A 517 20.98 -14.14 -10.09
N LEU A 518 19.79 -13.59 -9.81
CA LEU A 518 19.51 -12.15 -9.88
C LEU A 518 20.37 -11.37 -8.87
N GLU A 519 20.44 -11.85 -7.63
CA GLU A 519 21.30 -11.25 -6.60
C GLU A 519 22.77 -11.28 -7.01
N GLN A 520 23.25 -12.42 -7.51
CA GLN A 520 24.64 -12.54 -7.95
C GLN A 520 24.94 -11.64 -9.16
N GLY A 521 24.04 -11.57 -10.15
CA GLY A 521 24.17 -10.67 -11.30
C GLY A 521 24.26 -9.20 -10.89
N TRP A 522 23.52 -8.80 -9.86
CA TRP A 522 23.60 -7.45 -9.29
C TRP A 522 24.92 -7.20 -8.54
N LEU A 523 25.39 -8.16 -7.74
CA LEU A 523 26.66 -8.05 -7.03
C LEU A 523 27.84 -7.92 -8.01
N MET A 524 27.77 -8.61 -9.15
CA MET A 524 28.72 -8.46 -10.25
C MET A 524 28.70 -7.03 -10.78
N TRP A 525 27.53 -6.48 -11.09
CA TRP A 525 27.41 -5.08 -11.54
C TRP A 525 27.97 -4.07 -10.51
N LYS A 526 27.60 -4.23 -9.24
CA LYS A 526 28.07 -3.36 -8.16
C LYS A 526 29.60 -3.41 -8.01
N LEU A 527 30.21 -4.59 -8.12
CA LEU A 527 31.66 -4.74 -8.04
C LEU A 527 32.35 -4.08 -9.25
N ARG A 528 31.81 -4.27 -10.46
CA ARG A 528 32.29 -3.60 -11.68
C ARG A 528 32.31 -2.08 -11.54
N VAL A 529 31.21 -1.49 -11.06
CA VAL A 529 31.09 -0.04 -10.83
C VAL A 529 32.06 0.44 -9.74
N LYS A 530 32.18 -0.29 -8.63
CA LYS A 530 33.10 0.08 -7.55
C LYS A 530 34.56 0.05 -7.98
N ILE A 531 34.97 -0.94 -8.79
CA ILE A 531 36.32 -0.99 -9.34
C ILE A 531 36.59 0.22 -10.23
N ASP A 532 35.64 0.63 -11.08
CA ASP A 532 35.81 1.84 -11.90
C ASP A 532 35.87 3.13 -11.08
N ALA A 533 35.04 3.24 -10.04
CA ALA A 533 35.01 4.40 -9.16
C ALA A 533 36.27 4.50 -8.29
N TRP A 534 36.74 3.39 -7.72
CA TRP A 534 37.93 3.35 -6.86
C TRP A 534 39.23 3.50 -7.63
N SER A 535 39.24 3.13 -8.91
CA SER A 535 40.40 3.32 -9.79
C SER A 535 40.42 4.68 -10.50
N CYS A 536 39.54 5.61 -10.12
CA CYS A 536 39.55 6.96 -10.67
C CYS A 536 40.89 7.66 -10.39
N GLY A 537 41.58 8.13 -11.43
CA GLY A 537 42.92 8.74 -11.35
C GLY A 537 44.09 7.75 -11.52
N VAL A 538 43.82 6.46 -11.70
CA VAL A 538 44.82 5.45 -12.11
C VAL A 538 44.96 5.45 -13.64
N GLU A 539 46.13 5.07 -14.16
CA GLU A 539 46.38 4.94 -15.59
C GLU A 539 45.36 4.01 -16.26
N GLU A 540 44.80 4.43 -17.40
CA GLU A 540 43.71 3.71 -18.07
C GLU A 540 44.11 2.29 -18.50
N THR A 541 45.38 2.06 -18.82
CA THR A 541 45.93 0.72 -19.14
C THR A 541 45.77 -0.26 -17.97
N ILE A 542 45.94 0.21 -16.74
CA ILE A 542 45.77 -0.58 -15.52
C ILE A 542 44.27 -0.76 -15.22
N ARG A 543 43.46 0.28 -15.47
CA ARG A 543 42.01 0.19 -15.32
C ARG A 543 41.42 -0.83 -16.27
N GLU A 544 41.82 -0.81 -17.53
CA GLU A 544 41.38 -1.77 -18.54
C GLU A 544 41.78 -3.20 -18.16
N ARG A 545 43.04 -3.42 -17.77
CA ARG A 545 43.48 -4.72 -17.25
C ARG A 545 42.62 -5.23 -16.09
N ASN A 546 42.20 -4.36 -15.17
CA ASN A 546 41.33 -4.76 -14.06
C ASN A 546 39.91 -5.13 -14.52
N ARG A 547 39.40 -4.49 -15.58
CA ARG A 547 38.10 -4.82 -16.18
C ARG A 547 38.16 -6.16 -16.90
N GLU A 548 39.25 -6.42 -17.62
CA GLU A 548 39.52 -7.69 -18.28
C GLU A 548 39.55 -8.83 -17.26
N LEU A 549 40.37 -8.70 -16.20
CA LEU A 549 40.46 -9.69 -15.12
C LEU A 549 39.11 -9.95 -14.43
N LEU A 550 38.30 -8.89 -14.25
CA LEU A 550 36.98 -9.02 -13.66
C LEU A 550 36.00 -9.73 -14.61
N THR A 551 36.10 -9.44 -15.90
CA THR A 551 35.30 -10.11 -16.95
C THR A 551 35.66 -11.59 -17.03
N GLU A 552 36.95 -11.93 -17.02
CA GLU A 552 37.41 -13.32 -16.95
C GLU A 552 36.89 -14.05 -15.70
N ALA A 553 36.83 -13.36 -14.56
CA ALA A 553 36.26 -13.93 -13.33
C ALA A 553 34.75 -14.17 -13.46
N TYR A 554 34.03 -13.26 -14.11
CA TYR A 554 32.58 -13.40 -14.35
C TYR A 554 32.26 -14.53 -15.31
N LEU A 555 33.04 -14.70 -16.36
CA LEU A 555 32.86 -15.78 -17.34
C LEU A 555 33.04 -17.19 -16.75
N LYS A 556 33.59 -17.32 -15.53
CA LYS A 556 33.66 -18.58 -14.77
C LYS A 556 32.40 -18.91 -13.98
N LEU A 557 31.45 -17.97 -13.88
CA LEU A 557 30.17 -18.18 -13.19
C LEU A 557 29.15 -18.86 -14.12
N TYR A 558 28.03 -19.30 -13.53
CA TYR A 558 26.93 -19.87 -14.31
C TYR A 558 26.47 -18.91 -15.42
N PRO A 559 26.24 -19.40 -16.66
CA PRO A 559 25.82 -18.57 -17.79
C PRO A 559 24.57 -17.74 -17.50
N SER A 560 23.63 -18.30 -16.73
CA SER A 560 22.43 -17.61 -16.24
C SER A 560 22.74 -16.30 -15.49
N ARG A 561 23.77 -16.31 -14.64
CA ARG A 561 24.21 -15.16 -13.83
C ARG A 561 24.94 -14.13 -14.66
N VAL A 562 25.76 -14.58 -15.60
CA VAL A 562 26.49 -13.70 -16.53
C VAL A 562 25.50 -12.99 -17.45
N TRP A 563 24.52 -13.71 -17.99
CA TRP A 563 23.46 -13.13 -18.80
C TRP A 563 22.60 -12.14 -18.00
N LEU A 564 22.20 -12.47 -16.76
CA LEU A 564 21.51 -11.52 -15.89
C LEU A 564 22.36 -10.29 -15.59
N TYR A 565 23.65 -10.46 -15.30
CA TYR A 565 24.58 -9.34 -15.12
C TYR A 565 24.67 -8.44 -16.36
N ILE A 566 24.81 -9.00 -17.56
CA ILE A 566 24.89 -8.25 -18.83
C ILE A 566 23.57 -7.53 -19.08
N LYS A 567 22.44 -8.22 -18.90
CA LYS A 567 21.09 -7.68 -19.08
C LYS A 567 20.84 -6.52 -18.10
N THR A 568 21.15 -6.71 -16.82
CA THR A 568 21.12 -5.66 -15.80
C THR A 568 22.06 -4.50 -16.13
N SER A 569 23.28 -4.78 -16.58
CA SER A 569 24.25 -3.75 -16.98
C SER A 569 23.75 -2.93 -18.16
N ARG A 570 23.16 -3.57 -19.18
CA ARG A 570 22.57 -2.90 -20.34
C ARG A 570 21.39 -2.03 -19.91
N PHE A 571 20.46 -2.55 -19.12
CA PHE A 571 19.33 -1.76 -18.63
C PHE A 571 19.80 -0.52 -17.88
N ILE A 572 20.80 -0.66 -17.00
CA ILE A 572 21.32 0.47 -16.23
C ILE A 572 22.13 1.43 -17.10
N MET A 573 22.89 0.96 -18.09
CA MET A 573 23.65 1.85 -18.99
C MET A 573 22.74 2.58 -19.98
N LEU A 574 21.66 1.95 -20.43
CA LEU A 574 20.61 2.60 -21.22
C LEU A 574 19.85 3.65 -20.39
N ASP A 575 19.78 3.48 -19.06
CA ASP A 575 19.17 4.41 -18.12
C ASP A 575 20.15 5.54 -17.68
N GLN A 576 21.44 5.25 -17.52
CA GLN A 576 22.47 6.20 -17.08
C GLN A 576 23.05 7.10 -18.19
N GLY A 577 22.81 6.78 -19.46
CA GLY A 577 23.36 7.52 -20.61
C GLY A 577 22.57 8.77 -21.03
N LYS A 578 21.43 9.08 -20.40
CA LYS A 578 20.47 10.04 -20.96
C LYS A 578 20.27 11.23 -20.04
N ARG A 579 20.85 12.38 -20.42
CA ARG A 579 20.27 13.66 -20.03
C ARG A 579 18.89 13.76 -20.68
N ILE A 580 17.96 14.34 -19.95
CA ILE A 580 16.53 14.52 -20.25
C ILE A 580 16.27 15.22 -21.61
N GLU A 581 17.29 15.69 -22.34
CA GLU A 581 17.14 16.53 -23.55
C GLU A 581 17.19 15.81 -24.92
N ASP A 582 17.92 14.71 -25.13
CA ASP A 582 17.89 13.97 -26.41
C ASP A 582 17.26 12.55 -26.38
N GLU A 583 16.07 12.32 -26.97
CA GLU A 583 15.68 11.08 -27.68
C GLU A 583 14.51 11.35 -28.63
N GLY A 584 14.83 11.34 -29.92
CA GLY A 584 13.89 10.87 -30.94
C GLY A 584 14.00 9.34 -31.08
N THR A 585 12.85 8.73 -31.34
CA THR A 585 12.65 7.35 -31.89
C THR A 585 13.11 6.17 -31.04
N TYR A 586 12.16 5.49 -30.38
CA TYR A 586 12.41 4.20 -29.71
C TYR A 586 11.20 3.26 -29.79
N ASP A 587 11.34 2.16 -30.52
CA ASP A 587 10.34 1.10 -30.80
C ASP A 587 10.33 0.06 -29.67
N SER A 588 9.24 0.02 -28.90
CA SER A 588 9.12 -0.63 -27.59
C SER A 588 9.18 -2.17 -27.59
N ARG A 589 9.29 -2.83 -28.75
CA ARG A 589 9.47 -4.29 -28.82
C ARG A 589 10.92 -4.74 -28.87
N GLN A 590 11.86 -3.91 -29.30
CA GLN A 590 13.25 -4.31 -29.47
C GLN A 590 14.10 -4.20 -28.19
N ASP A 591 13.61 -3.56 -27.12
CA ASP A 591 14.46 -3.26 -25.96
C ASP A 591 14.36 -4.22 -24.79
N ALA A 592 13.29 -5.02 -24.74
CA ALA A 592 13.20 -6.16 -23.84
C ALA A 592 14.16 -7.30 -24.24
N ASP A 593 14.49 -7.34 -25.54
CA ASP A 593 15.31 -8.37 -26.19
C ASP A 593 16.64 -7.77 -26.66
N GLY A 594 17.69 -7.93 -25.86
CA GLY A 594 19.01 -7.37 -26.16
C GLY A 594 19.89 -8.31 -27.01
N PRO A 595 21.04 -7.83 -27.51
CA PRO A 595 22.02 -8.68 -28.18
C PRO A 595 22.46 -9.87 -27.31
N GLU A 596 22.46 -9.71 -25.99
CA GLU A 596 22.70 -10.80 -25.03
C GLU A 596 21.67 -11.94 -25.11
N ASP A 597 20.43 -11.62 -25.51
CA ASP A 597 19.34 -12.58 -25.66
C ASP A 597 19.49 -13.40 -26.95
N VAL A 598 19.99 -12.79 -28.02
CA VAL A 598 20.31 -13.47 -29.30
C VAL A 598 21.49 -14.42 -29.12
N ILE A 599 22.55 -13.96 -28.44
CA ILE A 599 23.74 -14.75 -28.15
C ILE A 599 23.39 -15.94 -27.25
N ALA A 600 22.58 -15.71 -26.21
CA ALA A 600 22.16 -16.76 -25.28
C ALA A 600 21.33 -17.87 -25.95
N LYS A 601 20.65 -17.59 -27.06
CA LYS A 601 19.90 -18.57 -27.85
C LYS A 601 20.74 -19.36 -28.86
N GLY A 602 21.96 -18.91 -29.16
CA GLY A 602 22.79 -19.50 -30.20
C GLY A 602 22.28 -19.25 -31.63
N GLU A 603 21.40 -18.27 -31.85
CA GLU A 603 20.91 -17.91 -33.18
C GLU A 603 21.90 -16.95 -33.86
N SER A 604 22.91 -17.49 -34.53
CA SER A 604 23.74 -16.73 -35.47
C SER A 604 22.89 -16.36 -36.70
N GLY A 605 22.60 -15.07 -36.89
CA GLY A 605 21.90 -14.55 -38.07
C GLY A 605 22.65 -14.80 -39.39
N PRO A 606 21.97 -14.66 -40.55
CA PRO A 606 22.42 -15.19 -41.85
C PRO A 606 23.55 -14.42 -42.54
N TYR A 607 24.36 -13.64 -41.82
CA TYR A 607 25.56 -12.99 -42.36
C TYR A 607 26.80 -13.43 -41.60
N SER A 608 27.30 -14.63 -41.92
CA SER A 608 28.74 -14.94 -41.85
C SER A 608 28.98 -16.37 -42.35
N THR A 609 29.02 -16.53 -43.68
CA THR A 609 29.84 -17.57 -44.29
C THR A 609 31.31 -17.20 -44.10
N TYR A 610 31.91 -17.61 -42.98
CA TYR A 610 33.32 -17.98 -42.93
C TYR A 610 33.50 -19.06 -41.87
N SER A 611 33.84 -20.25 -42.35
CA SER A 611 34.34 -21.35 -41.54
C SER A 611 35.59 -20.90 -40.80
N TYR A 612 35.56 -20.88 -39.48
CA TYR A 612 36.78 -21.11 -38.69
C TYR A 612 36.48 -22.08 -37.57
N GLN A 613 37.41 -23.01 -37.44
CA GLN A 613 37.30 -24.21 -36.64
C GLN A 613 37.21 -23.89 -35.15
N ARG A 614 36.54 -24.82 -34.48
CA ARG A 614 36.38 -24.95 -33.04
C ARG A 614 37.73 -25.23 -32.38
N THR A 615 38.56 -24.21 -32.22
CA THR A 615 39.76 -24.17 -31.35
C THR A 615 40.26 -22.73 -31.32
N ASP A 616 40.72 -22.29 -30.14
CA ASP A 616 41.39 -21.01 -29.85
C ASP A 616 40.47 -19.90 -29.31
N TRP A 617 40.10 -20.09 -28.04
CA TRP A 617 39.84 -18.99 -27.11
C TRP A 617 41.16 -18.70 -26.38
N LEU A 618 41.78 -17.57 -26.70
CA LEU A 618 42.77 -16.86 -25.87
C LEU A 618 42.39 -15.39 -25.85
#